data_AF-A0A0K1EKD0-F1
#
_entry.id   AF-A0A0K1EKD0-F1
#
_cell.length_a   1.000
_cell.length_b   1.000
_cell.length_c   1.000
_cell.angle_alpha   90.00
_cell.angle_beta   90.00
_cell.angle_gamma   90.00
#
_symmetry.space_group_name_H-M   'P 1'
#
loop_
_entity.id
_entity.type
_entity.pdbx_description
1 polymer ?
#
loop_
_entity_poly.entity_id
_entity_poly.type
_entity_poly.pdbx_seq_one_letter_code
_entity_poly.pdbx_strand_id
1 'polypeptide(L)'
;MALRLPLSIKLTRRVVARRDLFCEFVQKTTNPSQADAAFAFHAFAFKADEHEFARAFLSQRTEFWLFRANQRAFCGDFLAVDMSSPWLAGRRVYVIELKQGMSIRIGSGAVGVQLRNAATAVRALARDRGLVGEDAASVTVAGDGAEVCATFRDGVGIEGGRASR
;
A
#
# COMPACT_ATOMS: atom_id res chain seq x y z
N MET A 1 -22.08 16.70 -2.29
CA MET A 1 -21.86 15.24 -2.16
C MET A 1 -20.40 15.01 -1.83
N ALA A 2 -20.09 14.19 -0.81
CA ALA A 2 -18.70 13.91 -0.47
C ALA A 2 -18.03 13.13 -1.61
N LEU A 3 -16.86 13.59 -2.07
CA LEU A 3 -16.07 12.94 -3.10
C LEU A 3 -15.75 11.50 -2.66
N ARG A 4 -16.31 10.49 -3.34
CA ARG A 4 -15.97 9.09 -3.09
C ARG A 4 -14.68 8.74 -3.84
N LEU A 5 -13.54 9.11 -3.26
CA LEU A 5 -12.25 8.66 -3.74
C LEU A 5 -12.02 7.19 -3.37
N PRO A 6 -11.30 6.42 -4.20
CA PRO A 6 -10.88 5.08 -3.83
C PRO A 6 -9.97 5.10 -2.60
N LEU A 7 -9.93 3.99 -1.86
CA LEU A 7 -9.03 3.85 -0.71
C LEU A 7 -7.57 3.68 -1.12
N SER A 8 -7.33 3.16 -2.34
CA SER A 8 -5.99 3.01 -2.89
C SER A 8 -5.98 2.95 -4.41
N ILE A 9 -4.85 3.30 -5.02
CA ILE A 9 -4.61 3.20 -6.45
C ILE A 9 -3.39 2.32 -6.73
N LYS A 10 -3.50 1.40 -7.70
CA LYS A 10 -2.39 0.52 -8.09
C LYS A 10 -1.29 1.34 -8.77
N LEU A 11 -0.09 1.28 -8.25
CA LEU A 11 1.07 1.90 -8.86
C LEU A 11 1.68 0.95 -9.90
N THR A 12 2.28 1.55 -10.93
CA THR A 12 3.09 0.83 -11.91
C THR A 12 4.44 1.51 -12.04
N ARG A 13 5.47 0.78 -12.49
CA ARG A 13 6.81 1.33 -12.73
C ARG A 13 6.77 2.58 -13.62
N ARG A 14 5.93 2.56 -14.66
CA ARG A 14 5.77 3.68 -15.59
C ARG A 14 5.16 4.91 -14.90
N VAL A 15 4.13 4.72 -14.08
CA VAL A 15 3.45 5.79 -13.35
C VAL A 15 4.38 6.41 -12.30
N VAL A 16 5.17 5.60 -11.60
CA VAL A 16 6.11 6.09 -10.57
C VAL A 16 7.35 6.72 -11.20
N ALA A 17 7.75 6.35 -12.42
CA ALA A 17 8.92 6.95 -13.08
C ALA A 17 8.72 8.43 -13.47
N ARG A 18 7.47 8.90 -13.61
CA ARG A 18 7.14 10.21 -14.19
C ARG A 18 6.01 10.89 -13.43
N ARG A 19 6.29 12.06 -12.87
CA ARG A 19 5.32 12.82 -12.06
C ARG A 19 4.10 13.26 -12.87
N ASP A 20 4.27 13.63 -14.13
CA ASP A 20 3.18 14.00 -15.04
C ASP A 20 2.23 12.81 -15.31
N LEU A 21 2.79 11.63 -15.56
CA LEU A 21 2.00 10.40 -15.72
C LEU A 21 1.27 10.00 -14.43
N PHE A 22 1.86 10.29 -13.27
CA PHE A 22 1.18 10.09 -11.99
C PHE A 22 -0.04 11.00 -11.82
N CYS A 23 0.08 12.29 -12.15
CA CYS A 23 -1.05 13.23 -12.12
C CYS A 23 -2.19 12.76 -13.03
N GLU A 24 -1.87 12.42 -14.28
CA GLU A 24 -2.84 11.92 -15.26
C GLU A 24 -3.49 10.61 -14.78
N PHE A 25 -2.68 9.71 -14.22
CA PHE A 25 -3.17 8.44 -13.70
C PHE A 25 -4.15 8.60 -12.54
N VAL A 26 -3.86 9.52 -11.60
CA VAL A 26 -4.78 9.84 -10.49
C VAL A 26 -6.08 10.41 -11.04
N GLN A 27 -6.03 11.36 -11.96
CA GLN A 27 -7.23 11.94 -12.58
C GLN A 27 -8.07 10.87 -13.29
N LYS A 28 -7.46 10.02 -14.10
CA LYS A 28 -8.16 8.94 -14.81
C LYS A 28 -8.77 7.91 -13.87
N THR A 29 -8.08 7.57 -12.79
CA THR A 29 -8.53 6.53 -11.84
C THR A 29 -9.61 7.04 -10.89
N THR A 30 -9.55 8.33 -10.51
CA THR A 30 -10.49 8.94 -9.56
C THR A 30 -11.64 9.65 -10.26
N ASN A 31 -11.51 9.93 -11.56
CA ASN A 31 -12.45 10.68 -12.41
C ASN A 31 -13.10 11.86 -11.68
N PRO A 32 -12.30 12.79 -11.10
CA PRO A 32 -12.83 13.85 -10.25
C PRO A 32 -13.50 14.93 -11.12
N SER A 33 -14.43 15.68 -10.53
CA SER A 33 -14.88 16.93 -11.14
C SER A 33 -13.71 17.92 -11.25
N GLN A 34 -13.82 18.93 -12.12
CA GLN A 34 -12.77 19.96 -12.24
C GLN A 34 -12.52 20.68 -10.90
N ALA A 35 -13.58 20.91 -10.12
CA ALA A 35 -13.50 21.54 -8.79
C ALA A 35 -12.74 20.66 -7.77
N ASP A 36 -12.75 19.34 -7.98
CA ASP A 36 -12.20 18.35 -7.05
C ASP A 36 -10.84 17.79 -7.49
N ALA A 37 -10.35 18.15 -8.68
CA ALA A 37 -9.13 17.56 -9.25
C ALA A 37 -7.89 17.78 -8.36
N ALA A 38 -7.74 18.99 -7.81
CA ALA A 38 -6.65 19.30 -6.88
C ALA A 38 -6.78 18.47 -5.59
N PHE A 39 -8.00 18.34 -5.07
CA PHE A 39 -8.28 17.54 -3.88
C PHE A 39 -7.94 16.06 -4.08
N ALA A 40 -8.37 15.49 -5.21
CA ALA A 40 -8.09 14.11 -5.58
C ALA A 40 -6.57 13.87 -5.71
N PHE A 41 -5.85 14.80 -6.33
CA PHE A 41 -4.40 14.73 -6.42
C PHE A 41 -3.73 14.76 -5.04
N HIS A 42 -4.09 15.71 -4.17
CA HIS A 42 -3.53 15.82 -2.84
C HIS A 42 -3.76 14.58 -1.96
N ALA A 43 -4.88 13.86 -2.17
CA ALA A 43 -5.16 12.63 -1.43
C ALA A 43 -4.17 11.49 -1.70
N PHE A 44 -3.50 11.49 -2.87
CA PHE A 44 -2.56 10.44 -3.28
C PHE A 44 -1.13 10.93 -3.48
N ALA A 45 -0.89 12.24 -3.47
CA ALA A 45 0.42 12.84 -3.71
C ALA A 45 1.52 12.20 -2.85
N PHE A 46 2.68 11.97 -3.47
CA PHE A 46 3.87 11.49 -2.76
C PHE A 46 4.56 12.64 -2.03
N LYS A 47 5.06 12.34 -0.84
CA LYS A 47 6.18 13.03 -0.21
C LYS A 47 7.48 12.54 -0.85
N ALA A 48 8.56 13.33 -0.72
CA ALA A 48 9.80 13.10 -1.48
C ALA A 48 10.39 11.69 -1.26
N ASP A 49 10.41 11.23 -0.02
CA ASP A 49 10.87 9.91 0.41
C ASP A 49 9.95 8.76 -0.05
N GLU A 50 8.64 8.96 0.01
CA GLU A 50 7.66 7.98 -0.46
C GLU A 50 7.79 7.68 -1.97
N HIS A 51 8.14 8.70 -2.76
CA HIS A 51 8.30 8.55 -4.21
C HIS A 51 9.52 7.69 -4.54
N GLU A 52 10.65 7.95 -3.88
CA GLU A 52 11.87 7.16 -4.03
C GLU A 52 11.68 5.72 -3.56
N PHE A 53 11.00 5.54 -2.42
CA PHE A 53 10.60 4.23 -1.92
C PHE A 53 9.78 3.46 -2.96
N ALA A 54 8.71 4.06 -3.49
CA ALA A 54 7.84 3.38 -4.46
C ALA A 54 8.60 2.96 -5.72
N ARG A 55 9.56 3.79 -6.16
CA ARG A 55 10.41 3.50 -7.32
C ARG A 55 11.36 2.34 -7.05
N ALA A 56 12.02 2.35 -5.90
CA ALA A 56 12.95 1.30 -5.48
C ALA A 56 12.24 -0.04 -5.22
N PHE A 57 11.10 0.00 -4.54
CA PHE A 57 10.30 -1.19 -4.24
C PHE A 57 9.83 -1.88 -5.53
N LEU A 58 9.23 -1.12 -6.44
CA LEU A 58 8.74 -1.68 -7.71
C LEU A 58 9.86 -2.14 -8.63
N SER A 59 11.09 -1.60 -8.53
CA SER A 59 12.22 -2.08 -9.34
C SER A 59 12.80 -3.39 -8.81
N GLN A 60 12.83 -3.58 -7.48
CA GLN A 60 13.42 -4.74 -6.81
C GLN A 60 12.47 -5.94 -6.70
N ARG A 61 11.15 -5.71 -6.62
CA ARG A 61 10.15 -6.74 -6.32
C ARG A 61 9.02 -6.76 -7.35
N THR A 62 9.14 -7.60 -8.38
CA THR A 62 8.15 -7.72 -9.48
C THR A 62 6.92 -8.53 -9.11
N GLU A 63 7.06 -9.44 -8.14
CA GLU A 63 5.99 -10.28 -7.62
C GLU A 63 5.02 -9.50 -6.73
N PHE A 64 5.40 -8.31 -6.28
CA PHE A 64 4.53 -7.46 -5.47
C PHE A 64 3.80 -6.43 -6.32
N TRP A 65 2.51 -6.28 -6.06
CA TRP A 65 1.73 -5.16 -6.56
C TRP A 65 1.66 -4.09 -5.48
N LEU A 66 2.24 -2.92 -5.78
CA LEU A 66 2.23 -1.78 -4.87
C LEU A 66 1.02 -0.88 -5.16
N PHE A 67 0.37 -0.41 -4.10
CA PHE A 67 -0.76 0.49 -4.13
C PHE A 67 -0.44 1.71 -3.26
N ARG A 68 -0.71 2.90 -3.79
CA ARG A 68 -0.69 4.12 -3.00
C ARG A 68 -2.00 4.21 -2.23
N ALA A 69 -1.91 4.25 -0.91
CA ALA A 69 -3.05 4.50 -0.05
C ALA A 69 -3.53 5.96 -0.15
N ASN A 70 -4.82 6.17 0.07
CA ASN A 70 -5.38 7.49 0.26
C ASN A 70 -4.98 8.00 1.65
N GLN A 71 -4.17 9.06 1.72
CA GLN A 71 -3.64 9.61 2.98
C GLN A 71 -4.75 10.02 3.96
N ARG A 72 -5.92 10.38 3.45
CA ARG A 72 -7.07 10.80 4.27
C ARG A 72 -7.87 9.64 4.84
N ALA A 73 -7.60 8.42 4.38
CA ALA A 73 -8.31 7.22 4.78
C ALA A 73 -7.64 6.44 5.92
N PHE A 74 -6.51 6.91 6.47
CA PHE A 74 -5.82 6.27 7.61
C PHE A 74 -5.55 4.77 7.39
N CYS A 75 -4.98 4.43 6.23
CA CYS A 75 -4.70 3.04 5.83
C CYS A 75 -3.21 2.77 5.56
N GLY A 76 -2.33 3.60 6.14
CA GLY A 76 -0.88 3.60 5.85
C GLY A 76 -0.52 4.49 4.65
N ASP A 77 0.73 4.41 4.22
CA ASP A 77 1.24 5.13 3.05
C ASP A 77 1.11 4.27 1.79
N PHE A 78 1.29 2.95 1.91
CA PHE A 78 1.19 2.00 0.82
C PHE A 78 0.53 0.68 1.25
N LEU A 79 -0.03 -0.03 0.27
CA LEU A 79 -0.33 -1.45 0.40
C LEU A 79 0.48 -2.23 -0.62
N ALA A 80 1.12 -3.31 -0.23
CA ALA A 80 1.78 -4.24 -1.13
C ALA A 80 1.04 -5.58 -1.08
N VAL A 81 0.68 -6.12 -2.25
CA VAL A 81 0.07 -7.44 -2.36
C VAL A 81 1.07 -8.39 -2.98
N ASP A 82 1.37 -9.48 -2.28
CA ASP A 82 2.21 -10.55 -2.80
C ASP A 82 1.41 -11.39 -3.80
N MET A 83 1.81 -11.35 -5.07
CA MET A 83 1.17 -12.06 -6.18
C MET A 83 1.89 -13.36 -6.54
N SER A 84 2.83 -13.83 -5.72
CA SER A 84 3.52 -15.12 -5.91
C SER A 84 2.56 -16.31 -5.91
N SER A 85 1.45 -16.21 -5.19
CA SER A 85 0.38 -17.22 -5.20
C SER A 85 -0.69 -16.92 -6.27
N PRO A 86 -1.03 -17.90 -7.12
CA PRO A 86 -2.16 -17.74 -8.04
C PRO A 86 -3.51 -17.75 -7.29
N TRP A 87 -3.57 -18.33 -6.09
CA TRP A 87 -4.79 -18.49 -5.30
C TRP A 87 -5.03 -17.28 -4.40
N LEU A 88 -6.24 -16.72 -4.43
CA LEU A 88 -6.62 -15.54 -3.64
C LEU A 88 -6.38 -15.71 -2.14
N ALA A 89 -6.66 -16.91 -1.60
CA ALA A 89 -6.46 -17.24 -0.19
C ALA A 89 -4.98 -17.33 0.22
N GLY A 90 -4.08 -17.56 -0.74
CA GLY A 90 -2.64 -17.64 -0.49
C GLY A 90 -1.91 -16.30 -0.64
N ARG A 91 -2.58 -15.26 -1.13
CA ARG A 91 -1.99 -13.93 -1.31
C ARG A 91 -2.00 -13.17 0.01
N ARG A 92 -0.87 -12.53 0.32
CA ARG A 92 -0.69 -11.73 1.53
C ARG A 92 -0.74 -10.25 1.20
N VAL A 93 -1.30 -9.47 2.11
CA VAL A 93 -1.30 -8.01 2.01
C VAL A 93 -0.41 -7.42 3.09
N TYR A 94 0.46 -6.52 2.70
CA TYR A 94 1.32 -5.76 3.61
C TYR A 94 0.86 -4.31 3.60
N VAL A 95 0.54 -3.77 4.76
CA VAL A 95 0.21 -2.37 4.95
C VAL A 95 1.46 -1.67 5.44
N ILE A 96 1.98 -0.75 4.62
CA ILE A 96 3.28 -0.11 4.80
C ILE A 96 3.07 1.32 5.27
N GLU A 97 3.71 1.68 6.38
CA GLU A 97 3.81 3.04 6.90
C GLU A 97 5.29 3.46 6.93
N LEU A 98 5.63 4.51 6.19
CA LEU A 98 6.99 5.03 6.12
C LEU A 98 7.21 6.07 7.22
N LYS A 99 8.24 5.84 8.03
CA LYS A 99 8.67 6.74 9.10
C LYS A 99 10.18 6.91 8.99
N GLN A 100 10.62 8.11 8.59
CA GLN A 100 12.05 8.40 8.40
C GLN A 100 12.86 8.12 9.67
N GLY A 101 13.98 7.42 9.49
CA GLY A 101 14.91 7.09 10.59
C GLY A 101 14.35 6.09 11.60
N MET A 102 13.18 5.49 11.35
CA MET A 102 12.61 4.48 12.22
C MET A 102 13.13 3.09 11.84
N SER A 103 13.60 2.33 12.83
CA SER A 103 13.90 0.90 12.65
C SER A 103 12.65 0.13 12.23
N ILE A 104 12.84 -0.90 11.41
CA ILE A 104 11.75 -1.74 10.91
C ILE A 104 10.96 -2.36 12.06
N ARG A 105 9.63 -2.30 11.96
CA ARG A 105 8.67 -2.97 12.83
C ARG A 105 7.69 -3.74 11.97
N ILE A 106 7.61 -5.03 12.19
CA ILE A 106 6.69 -5.95 11.50
C ILE A 106 5.76 -6.54 12.54
N GLY A 107 4.46 -6.55 12.28
CA GLY A 107 3.49 -7.11 13.22
C GLY A 107 2.18 -7.53 12.58
N SER A 108 1.60 -8.61 13.12
CA SER A 108 0.23 -9.04 12.87
C SER A 108 -0.72 -8.35 13.85
N GLY A 109 -1.66 -7.56 13.33
CA GLY A 109 -2.63 -6.82 14.16
C GLY A 109 -2.36 -5.31 14.23
N ALA A 110 -3.41 -4.54 14.51
CA ALA A 110 -3.42 -3.09 14.47
C ALA A 110 -2.47 -2.50 15.53
N VAL A 111 -1.23 -2.24 15.14
CA VAL A 111 -0.29 -1.46 15.95
C VAL A 111 -0.73 0.02 15.87
N GLY A 112 -1.62 0.39 16.78
CA GLY A 112 -2.01 1.77 17.02
C GLY A 112 -3.21 2.28 16.22
N VAL A 113 -3.78 3.37 16.74
CA VAL A 113 -4.98 4.07 16.24
C VAL A 113 -4.90 4.45 14.75
N GLN A 114 -3.69 4.47 14.16
CA GLN A 114 -3.42 4.84 12.77
C GLN A 114 -3.70 3.73 11.73
N LEU A 115 -4.00 2.49 12.16
CA LEU A 115 -4.36 1.37 11.27
C LEU A 115 -5.85 0.98 11.34
N ARG A 116 -6.69 1.86 11.92
CA ARG A 116 -8.14 1.60 12.08
C ARG A 116 -8.85 1.21 10.77
N ASN A 117 -8.34 1.67 9.63
CA ASN A 117 -8.90 1.35 8.31
C ASN A 117 -8.04 0.39 7.48
N ALA A 118 -6.95 -0.15 8.00
CA ALA A 118 -6.12 -1.13 7.29
C ALA A 118 -6.95 -2.35 6.86
N ALA A 119 -7.75 -2.91 7.79
CA ALA A 119 -8.68 -3.99 7.49
C ALA A 119 -9.73 -3.60 6.43
N THR A 120 -10.17 -2.35 6.41
CA THR A 120 -11.12 -1.83 5.41
C THR A 120 -10.46 -1.68 4.03
N ALA A 121 -9.21 -1.26 3.97
CA ALA A 121 -8.45 -1.18 2.72
C ALA A 121 -8.16 -2.57 2.15
N VAL A 122 -7.82 -3.56 2.98
CA VAL A 122 -7.68 -4.97 2.55
C VAL A 122 -9.01 -5.52 2.06
N ARG A 123 -10.11 -5.29 2.78
CA ARG A 123 -11.45 -5.68 2.31
C ARG A 123 -11.85 -5.01 0.99
N ALA A 124 -11.46 -3.77 0.76
CA ALA A 124 -11.68 -3.10 -0.53
C ALA A 124 -10.84 -3.73 -1.64
N LEU A 125 -9.59 -4.16 -1.37
CA LEU A 125 -8.80 -4.92 -2.34
C LEU A 125 -9.43 -6.28 -2.68
N ALA A 126 -10.03 -6.95 -1.69
CA ALA A 126 -10.79 -8.19 -1.91
C ALA A 126 -12.08 -7.94 -2.70
N ARG A 127 -12.95 -7.05 -2.24
CA ARG A 127 -14.28 -6.79 -2.81
C ARG A 127 -14.24 -6.07 -4.16
N ASP A 128 -13.47 -4.98 -4.26
CA ASP A 128 -13.54 -4.09 -5.41
C ASP A 128 -12.60 -4.53 -6.54
N ARG A 129 -11.55 -5.30 -6.20
CA ARG A 129 -10.52 -5.71 -7.17
C ARG A 129 -10.29 -7.22 -7.25
N GLY A 130 -10.89 -8.03 -6.37
CA GLY A 130 -10.75 -9.50 -6.41
C GLY A 130 -9.31 -9.98 -6.24
N LEU A 131 -8.46 -9.21 -5.54
CA LEU A 131 -7.02 -9.46 -5.52
C LEU A 131 -6.58 -10.42 -4.43
N VAL A 132 -7.35 -10.53 -3.35
CA VAL A 132 -7.05 -11.38 -2.19
C VAL A 132 -8.36 -11.98 -1.66
N GLY A 133 -8.27 -13.06 -0.89
CA GLY A 133 -9.44 -13.63 -0.20
C GLY A 133 -10.03 -12.66 0.82
N GLU A 134 -11.31 -12.82 1.17
CA GLU A 134 -11.97 -11.97 2.17
C GLU A 134 -11.30 -12.04 3.56
N ASP A 135 -10.71 -13.19 3.88
CA ASP A 135 -9.96 -13.46 5.11
C ASP A 135 -8.43 -13.33 4.93
N ALA A 136 -7.97 -12.64 3.88
CA ALA A 136 -6.54 -12.53 3.61
C ALA A 136 -5.79 -11.90 4.78
N ALA A 137 -4.73 -12.59 5.22
CA ALA A 137 -3.87 -12.10 6.28
C ALA A 137 -3.21 -10.78 5.87
N SER A 138 -3.36 -9.77 6.73
CA SER A 138 -2.69 -8.48 6.59
C SER A 138 -1.56 -8.34 7.60
N VAL A 139 -0.41 -7.88 7.13
CA VAL A 139 0.78 -7.65 7.94
C VAL A 139 1.09 -6.17 7.92
N THR A 140 1.32 -5.57 9.07
CA THR A 140 1.74 -4.18 9.12
C THR A 140 3.26 -4.13 9.10
N VAL A 141 3.81 -3.24 8.27
CA VAL A 141 5.22 -2.94 8.20
C VAL A 141 5.40 -1.44 8.38
N ALA A 142 6.14 -1.04 9.41
CA ALA A 142 6.47 0.36 9.64
C ALA A 142 7.99 0.54 9.75
N GLY A 143 8.55 1.55 9.10
CA GLY A 143 9.98 1.80 9.16
C GLY A 143 10.45 2.81 8.11
N ASP A 144 11.76 3.03 8.08
CA ASP A 144 12.39 3.79 7.01
C ASP A 144 12.24 3.08 5.64
N GLY A 145 12.10 3.85 4.56
CA GLY A 145 11.90 3.29 3.22
C GLY A 145 13.00 2.34 2.77
N ALA A 146 14.26 2.60 3.14
CA ALA A 146 15.39 1.73 2.80
C ALA A 146 15.32 0.41 3.56
N GLU A 147 15.02 0.46 4.87
CA GLU A 147 14.86 -0.70 5.75
C GLU A 147 13.69 -1.58 5.32
N VAL A 148 12.57 -0.97 4.93
CA VAL A 148 11.42 -1.69 4.36
C VAL A 148 11.84 -2.40 3.07
N CYS A 149 12.52 -1.72 2.15
CA CYS A 149 12.97 -2.36 0.91
C CYS A 149 13.94 -3.52 1.16
N ALA A 150 14.88 -3.38 2.10
CA ALA A 150 15.80 -4.44 2.51
C ALA A 150 15.03 -5.65 3.08
N THR A 151 14.10 -5.40 3.99
CA THR A 151 13.25 -6.44 4.59
C THR A 151 12.47 -7.25 3.55
N PHE A 152 11.88 -6.58 2.56
CA PHE A 152 11.14 -7.28 1.51
C PHE A 152 12.06 -8.03 0.54
N ARG A 153 13.31 -7.59 0.35
CA ARG A 153 14.33 -8.25 -0.46
C ARG A 153 14.80 -9.55 0.19
N ASP A 154 15.07 -9.53 1.48
CA ASP A 154 15.58 -10.69 2.23
C ASP A 154 14.46 -11.71 2.54
N GLY A 155 13.23 -11.38 2.15
CA GLY A 155 12.01 -12.13 2.44
C GLY A 155 11.41 -11.64 3.75
N VAL A 156 10.12 -11.30 3.73
CA VAL A 156 9.42 -10.92 4.97
C VAL A 156 9.28 -12.16 5.84
N GLY A 157 10.26 -12.37 6.71
CA GLY A 157 10.27 -13.38 7.76
C GLY A 157 9.20 -13.06 8.77
N ILE A 158 7.95 -13.38 8.45
CA ILE A 158 6.92 -13.49 9.47
C ILE A 158 7.26 -14.77 10.22
N GLU A 159 7.99 -14.65 11.33
CA GLU A 159 7.90 -15.67 12.37
C GLU A 159 6.43 -15.71 12.80
N GLY A 160 5.68 -16.57 12.12
CA GLY A 160 4.36 -16.96 12.56
C GLY A 160 4.55 -17.49 13.97
N GLY A 161 3.81 -16.90 14.91
CA GLY A 161 3.72 -17.44 16.25
C GLY A 161 3.46 -18.94 16.15
N ARG A 162 4.46 -19.73 16.54
CA ARG A 162 4.17 -20.98 17.24
C ARG A 162 3.39 -20.56 18.47
N ALA A 163 2.07 -20.56 18.35
CA ALA A 163 1.22 -20.82 19.49
C ALA A 163 1.53 -22.27 19.90
N SER A 164 2.54 -22.41 20.76
CA SER A 164 2.67 -23.59 21.60
C SER A 164 1.46 -23.58 22.55
N ARG A 165 0.49 -24.45 22.28
CA ARG A 165 -0.06 -25.47 23.19
C ARG A 165 -1.35 -26.04 22.63
#